data_AF-A0A813EMI6-F1
#
_entry.id   AF-A0A813EMI6-F1
#
_cell.length_a   1.000
_cell.length_b   1.000
_cell.length_c   1.000
_cell.angle_alpha   90.00
_cell.angle_beta   90.00
_cell.angle_gamma   90.00
#
_symmetry.space_group_name_H-M   'P 1'
#
loop_
_entity.id
_entity.type
_entity.pdbx_description
1 polymer ?
#
loop_
_entity_poly.entity_id
_entity_poly.type
_entity_poly.pdbx_seq_one_letter_code
_entity_poly.pdbx_strand_id
1 'polypeptide(L)'
;ASVSLQKTEENLPFLSPFLGTWASGRNQTVAIRGPVRSGSPFLDNLTTQFLVMVGLDTGMIRSAYISNSHSLRGHDPKTGKECPLINAVNCLRGSVVVVENTVHHELQMTDISFDVDIDDNLSYSTVLHELFVPNKITCSKGRKLARMYSTPGMWSYIDASRSQDSSVTVPAAHPGEPGSKHKAFGSFFIPAGPQPGQSDGKHCIAKGIDPFDCCFTTIMSAAACFYRKKDLSFFPSTLTGNVTLVVGGFTIATKVVQSGVPITYSEDVAELKIGPVHMSCSDFTYD
;
A
#
# COMPACT_ATOMS: atom_id res chain seq x y z
N ALA A 1 29.92 15.12 -0.50
CA ALA A 1 30.40 13.78 -0.87
C ALA A 1 29.25 13.02 -1.51
N SER A 2 29.45 12.43 -2.69
CA SER A 2 28.45 11.59 -3.35
C SER A 2 28.68 10.12 -2.97
N VAL A 3 27.66 9.44 -2.47
CA VAL A 3 27.71 7.99 -2.22
C VAL A 3 27.18 7.29 -3.46
N SER A 4 28.02 6.47 -4.11
CA SER A 4 27.61 5.63 -5.22
C SER A 4 27.42 4.20 -4.72
N LEU A 5 26.22 3.65 -4.90
CA LEU A 5 25.94 2.24 -4.60
C LEU A 5 26.25 1.40 -5.84
N GLN A 6 27.05 0.34 -5.67
CA GLN A 6 27.33 -0.62 -6.74
C GLN A 6 26.60 -1.93 -6.45
N LYS A 7 25.68 -2.31 -7.36
CA LYS A 7 24.99 -3.60 -7.31
C LYS A 7 25.89 -4.70 -7.87
N THR A 8 26.43 -5.53 -7.00
CA THR A 8 27.10 -6.80 -7.33
C THR A 8 26.36 -7.93 -6.63
N GLU A 9 26.60 -9.18 -7.04
CA GLU A 9 26.04 -10.35 -6.34
C GLU A 9 26.48 -10.39 -4.87
N GLU A 10 27.73 -10.01 -4.58
CA GLU A 10 28.31 -9.94 -3.25
C GLU A 10 27.61 -8.90 -2.34
N ASN A 11 27.24 -7.74 -2.89
CA ASN A 11 26.68 -6.64 -2.11
C ASN A 11 25.15 -6.66 -2.03
N LEU A 12 24.47 -7.44 -2.87
CA LEU A 12 23.01 -7.49 -2.94
C LEU A 12 22.33 -7.82 -1.58
N PRO A 13 22.84 -8.77 -0.76
CA PRO A 13 22.26 -9.07 0.56
C PRO A 13 22.29 -7.89 1.53
N PHE A 14 23.18 -6.92 1.33
CA PHE A 14 23.29 -5.73 2.17
C PHE A 14 22.52 -4.54 1.61
N LEU A 15 22.51 -4.39 0.28
CA LEU A 15 21.80 -3.31 -0.41
C LEU A 15 20.28 -3.41 -0.25
N SER A 16 19.72 -4.63 -0.28
CA SER A 16 18.27 -4.82 -0.17
C SER A 16 17.71 -4.38 1.19
N PRO A 17 18.25 -4.82 2.34
CA PRO A 17 17.83 -4.32 3.65
C PRO A 17 18.11 -2.82 3.86
N PHE A 18 19.24 -2.33 3.36
CA PHE A 18 19.61 -0.91 3.44
C PHE A 18 18.57 -0.03 2.72
N LEU A 19 18.22 -0.35 1.48
CA LEU A 19 17.22 0.42 0.72
C LEU A 19 15.81 0.26 1.30
N GLY A 20 15.46 -0.90 1.83
CA GLY A 20 14.18 -1.12 2.50
C GLY A 20 14.02 -0.27 3.74
N THR A 21 15.07 -0.19 4.56
CA THR A 21 15.10 0.64 5.78
C THR A 21 15.00 2.12 5.42
N TRP A 22 15.74 2.56 4.41
CA TRP A 22 15.69 3.92 3.89
C TRP A 22 14.30 4.28 3.34
N ALA A 23 13.71 3.43 2.48
CA ALA A 23 12.39 3.63 1.90
C ALA A 23 11.26 3.60 2.94
N SER A 24 11.46 2.87 4.04
CA SER A 24 10.56 2.83 5.20
C SER A 24 10.60 4.09 6.06
N GLY A 25 11.49 5.04 5.75
CA GLY A 25 11.70 6.27 6.51
C GLY A 25 12.44 6.07 7.83
N ARG A 26 13.16 4.95 7.99
CA ARG A 26 13.92 4.66 9.19
C ARG A 26 15.37 5.12 9.04
N ASN A 27 15.88 5.78 10.07
CA ASN A 27 17.29 6.11 10.14
C ASN A 27 18.09 4.82 10.36
N GLN A 28 19.26 4.75 9.73
CA GLN A 28 20.16 3.61 9.87
C GLN A 28 21.60 4.06 10.08
N THR A 29 22.30 3.37 10.95
CA THR A 29 23.73 3.61 11.17
C THR A 29 24.52 2.84 10.12
N VAL A 30 25.26 3.56 9.29
CA VAL A 30 26.18 2.99 8.32
C VAL A 30 27.62 3.19 8.80
N ALA A 31 28.48 2.21 8.51
CA ALA A 31 29.90 2.32 8.74
C ALA A 31 30.62 2.58 7.41
N ILE A 32 31.32 3.70 7.31
CA ILE A 32 32.28 3.92 6.22
C ILE A 32 33.62 3.37 6.69
N ARG A 33 34.14 2.39 5.97
CA ARG A 33 35.45 1.78 6.22
C ARG A 33 36.41 2.15 5.12
N GLY A 34 37.62 2.55 5.48
CA GLY A 34 38.65 2.88 4.51
C GLY A 34 40.06 2.93 5.10
N PRO A 35 41.10 2.85 4.27
CA PRO A 35 41.03 2.46 2.85
C PRO A 35 40.62 0.98 2.69
N VAL A 36 40.10 0.64 1.52
CA VAL A 36 39.78 -0.74 1.12
C VAL A 36 40.62 -1.06 -0.11
N ARG A 37 41.20 -2.28 -0.16
CA ARG A 37 42.11 -2.72 -1.23
C ARG A 37 43.37 -1.85 -1.34
N SER A 38 43.96 -1.50 -0.21
CA SER A 38 45.26 -0.85 -0.14
C SER A 38 46.34 -1.74 -0.74
N GLY A 39 47.36 -1.15 -1.38
CA GLY A 39 48.56 -1.86 -1.81
C GLY A 39 49.35 -2.49 -0.65
N SER A 40 49.00 -2.15 0.59
CA SER A 40 49.48 -2.80 1.80
C SER A 40 48.28 -3.30 2.61
N PRO A 41 48.02 -4.62 2.69
CA PRO A 41 46.84 -5.19 3.35
C PRO A 41 46.66 -4.78 4.82
N PHE A 42 47.75 -4.44 5.53
CA PHE A 42 47.67 -3.97 6.91
C PHE A 42 47.01 -2.58 7.06
N LEU A 43 46.88 -1.82 5.97
CA LEU A 43 46.18 -0.54 5.94
C LEU A 43 44.69 -0.68 5.62
N ASP A 44 44.23 -1.87 5.24
CA ASP A 44 42.80 -2.08 4.98
C ASP A 44 41.99 -1.93 6.25
N ASN A 45 40.87 -1.20 6.15
CA ASN A 45 39.97 -0.90 7.26
C ASN A 45 40.59 -0.09 8.42
N LEU A 46 41.70 0.63 8.17
CA LEU A 46 42.39 1.45 9.19
C LEU A 46 41.46 2.47 9.87
N THR A 47 40.50 3.01 9.13
CA THR A 47 39.52 3.97 9.62
C THR A 47 38.11 3.42 9.46
N THR A 48 37.33 3.48 10.54
CA THR A 48 35.89 3.22 10.51
C THR A 48 35.19 4.43 11.09
N GLN A 49 34.30 5.04 10.31
CA GLN A 49 33.45 6.13 10.76
C GLN A 49 32.00 5.68 10.71
N PHE A 50 31.26 5.95 11.78
CA PHE A 50 29.83 5.68 11.84
C PHE A 50 29.07 6.95 11.47
N LEU A 51 28.09 6.82 10.58
CA LEU A 51 27.22 7.90 10.16
C LEU A 51 25.78 7.45 10.30
N VAL A 52 24.92 8.36 10.75
CA VAL A 52 23.47 8.15 10.70
C VAL A 52 22.99 8.57 9.34
N MET A 53 22.53 7.61 8.54
CA MET A 53 21.84 7.88 7.30
C MET A 53 20.35 8.06 7.59
N VAL A 54 19.83 9.23 7.21
CA VAL A 54 18.42 9.58 7.41
C VAL A 54 17.57 8.86 6.37
N GLY A 55 16.47 8.23 6.81
CA GLY A 55 15.49 7.62 5.91
C GLY A 55 14.66 8.66 5.14
N LEU A 56 13.81 8.20 4.24
CA LEU A 56 12.80 9.09 3.63
C LEU A 56 11.88 9.68 4.68
N ASP A 57 11.68 11.00 4.65
CA ASP A 57 10.81 11.68 5.60
C ASP A 57 9.39 11.10 5.55
N THR A 58 8.96 10.43 6.62
CA THR A 58 7.72 9.63 6.76
C THR A 58 7.57 8.40 5.85
N GLY A 59 8.61 8.02 5.09
CA GLY A 59 8.60 6.88 4.16
C GLY A 59 8.06 7.21 2.76
N MET A 60 8.17 6.22 1.85
CA MET A 60 7.86 6.39 0.43
C MET A 60 6.34 6.50 0.13
N ILE A 61 5.49 5.77 0.87
CA ILE A 61 4.03 5.81 0.70
C ILE A 61 3.44 6.96 1.51
N ARG A 62 2.94 8.02 0.88
CA ARG A 62 2.48 9.22 1.61
C ARG A 62 1.08 9.09 2.16
N SER A 63 0.19 8.45 1.42
CA SER A 63 -1.21 8.28 1.78
C SER A 63 -1.86 7.26 0.87
N ALA A 64 -3.00 6.72 1.32
CA ALA A 64 -3.94 6.05 0.44
C ALA A 64 -5.32 6.71 0.54
N TYR A 65 -6.12 6.51 -0.50
CA TYR A 65 -7.49 6.98 -0.61
C TYR A 65 -8.39 5.82 -1.04
N ILE A 66 -9.43 5.57 -0.27
CA ILE A 66 -10.47 4.59 -0.58
C ILE A 66 -11.78 5.32 -0.91
N SER A 67 -12.48 4.81 -1.91
CA SER A 67 -13.76 5.39 -2.38
C SER A 67 -14.69 4.31 -2.92
N ASN A 68 -15.96 4.65 -3.14
CA ASN A 68 -16.89 3.69 -3.73
C ASN A 68 -16.42 3.20 -5.11
N SER A 69 -16.02 4.13 -5.99
CA SER A 69 -15.58 3.79 -7.35
C SER A 69 -14.40 2.81 -7.39
N HIS A 70 -13.38 3.01 -6.55
CA HIS A 70 -12.16 2.19 -6.57
C HIS A 70 -12.21 0.99 -5.61
N SER A 71 -12.81 1.16 -4.44
CA SER A 71 -12.69 0.20 -3.33
C SER A 71 -13.91 -0.71 -3.17
N LEU A 72 -15.09 -0.22 -3.53
CA LEU A 72 -16.34 -0.97 -3.39
C LEU A 72 -16.79 -1.59 -4.72
N ARG A 73 -16.80 -0.80 -5.79
CA ARG A 73 -17.16 -1.26 -7.13
C ARG A 73 -15.95 -1.80 -7.87
N GLY A 74 -14.89 -1.01 -7.95
CA GLY A 74 -13.70 -1.33 -8.72
C GLY A 74 -13.96 -1.29 -10.22
N HIS A 75 -13.04 -1.87 -10.99
CA HIS A 75 -13.09 -1.88 -12.45
C HIS A 75 -12.70 -3.23 -13.04
N ASP A 76 -13.14 -3.45 -14.27
CA ASP A 76 -12.76 -4.62 -15.05
C ASP A 76 -11.29 -4.48 -15.54
N PRO A 77 -10.41 -5.44 -15.25
CA PRO A 77 -8.99 -5.32 -15.57
C PRO A 77 -8.68 -5.27 -17.08
N LYS A 78 -9.59 -5.72 -17.94
CA LYS A 78 -9.40 -5.74 -19.40
C LYS A 78 -9.97 -4.50 -20.07
N THR A 79 -11.16 -4.08 -19.66
CA THR A 79 -11.91 -3.02 -20.34
C THR A 79 -11.79 -1.67 -19.64
N GLY A 80 -11.38 -1.64 -18.37
CA GLY A 80 -11.31 -0.43 -17.57
C GLY A 80 -12.66 0.11 -17.10
N LYS A 81 -13.76 -0.50 -17.55
CA LYS A 81 -15.10 -0.07 -17.19
C LYS A 81 -15.35 -0.36 -15.72
N GLU A 82 -16.05 0.57 -15.07
CA GLU A 82 -16.56 0.37 -13.72
C GLU A 82 -17.37 -0.91 -13.66
N CYS A 83 -17.15 -1.69 -12.61
CA CYS A 83 -17.81 -2.97 -12.47
C CYS A 83 -19.30 -2.82 -12.14
N PRO A 84 -20.16 -3.65 -12.74
CA PRO A 84 -21.56 -3.69 -12.36
C PRO A 84 -21.69 -4.16 -10.91
N LEU A 85 -22.73 -3.69 -10.23
CA LEU A 85 -23.05 -4.08 -8.85
C LEU A 85 -23.42 -5.56 -8.72
N ILE A 86 -23.78 -6.21 -9.82
CA ILE A 86 -24.13 -7.63 -9.93
C ILE A 86 -23.08 -8.25 -10.86
N ASN A 87 -22.40 -9.31 -10.42
CA ASN A 87 -21.32 -9.98 -11.14
C ASN A 87 -19.95 -9.27 -11.12
N ALA A 88 -19.45 -8.93 -9.94
CA ALA A 88 -18.17 -8.25 -9.74
C ALA A 88 -16.99 -9.21 -9.41
N VAL A 89 -17.11 -10.49 -9.74
CA VAL A 89 -16.13 -11.53 -9.36
C VAL A 89 -14.72 -11.27 -9.92
N ASN A 90 -14.63 -10.71 -11.13
CA ASN A 90 -13.35 -10.47 -11.82
C ASN A 90 -12.84 -9.03 -11.66
N CYS A 91 -13.45 -8.25 -10.77
CA CYS A 91 -13.16 -6.83 -10.62
C CYS A 91 -11.92 -6.60 -9.77
N LEU A 92 -11.10 -5.64 -10.20
CA LEU A 92 -10.05 -5.11 -9.35
C LEU A 92 -10.66 -4.06 -8.44
N ARG A 93 -10.64 -4.32 -7.14
CA ARG A 93 -10.96 -3.37 -6.07
C ARG A 93 -9.70 -3.03 -5.31
N GLY A 94 -9.61 -1.81 -4.79
CA GLY A 94 -8.36 -1.35 -4.18
C GLY A 94 -8.42 0.09 -3.71
N SER A 95 -7.27 0.74 -3.64
CA SER A 95 -7.14 2.14 -3.23
C SER A 95 -6.31 2.92 -4.23
N VAL A 96 -6.46 4.24 -4.23
CA VAL A 96 -5.49 5.12 -4.88
C VAL A 96 -4.40 5.45 -3.86
N VAL A 97 -3.15 5.14 -4.19
CA VAL A 97 -1.99 5.36 -3.34
C VAL A 97 -1.16 6.50 -3.89
N VAL A 98 -0.67 7.36 -2.99
CA VAL A 98 0.25 8.45 -3.30
C VAL A 98 1.65 8.06 -2.86
N VAL A 99 2.61 8.13 -3.77
CA VAL A 99 4.02 7.83 -3.54
C VAL A 99 4.86 9.08 -3.75
N GLU A 100 5.85 9.28 -2.88
CA GLU A 100 6.88 10.30 -3.00
C GLU A 100 8.16 9.69 -3.58
N ASN A 101 8.68 10.30 -4.65
CA ASN A 101 10.01 10.05 -5.17
C ASN A 101 10.92 11.24 -4.87
N THR A 102 12.01 10.99 -4.14
CA THR A 102 13.02 12.00 -3.80
C THR A 102 14.30 11.86 -4.61
N VAL A 103 14.40 10.88 -5.52
CA VAL A 103 15.58 10.67 -6.35
C VAL A 103 15.45 11.38 -7.70
N HIS A 104 16.58 11.75 -8.30
CA HIS A 104 16.66 12.46 -9.59
C HIS A 104 16.45 11.56 -10.82
N HIS A 105 15.97 10.34 -10.60
CA HIS A 105 15.63 9.40 -11.64
C HIS A 105 14.18 8.97 -11.48
N GLU A 106 13.57 8.57 -12.59
CA GLU A 106 12.28 7.93 -12.55
C GLU A 106 12.35 6.67 -11.67
N LEU A 107 11.36 6.54 -10.78
CA LEU A 107 11.21 5.39 -9.91
C LEU A 107 10.09 4.53 -10.45
N GLN A 108 10.42 3.32 -10.89
CA GLN A 108 9.42 2.32 -11.21
C GLN A 108 9.33 1.29 -10.07
N MET A 109 8.10 0.94 -9.69
CA MET A 109 7.78 -0.06 -8.68
C MET A 109 7.07 -1.25 -9.34
N THR A 110 7.57 -2.46 -9.12
CA THR A 110 6.99 -3.72 -9.60
C THR A 110 6.90 -4.73 -8.45
N ASP A 111 6.18 -5.83 -8.66
CA ASP A 111 6.07 -6.94 -7.71
C ASP A 111 5.65 -6.49 -6.30
N ILE A 112 4.76 -5.51 -6.25
CA ILE A 112 4.26 -4.93 -5.01
C ILE A 112 3.42 -5.99 -4.31
N SER A 113 3.69 -6.21 -3.03
CA SER A 113 2.88 -7.03 -2.13
C SER A 113 3.03 -6.49 -0.72
N PHE A 114 2.06 -5.69 -0.28
CA PHE A 114 2.04 -5.07 1.04
C PHE A 114 0.84 -5.53 1.84
N ASP A 115 1.09 -6.12 3.00
CA ASP A 115 0.09 -6.28 4.05
C ASP A 115 -0.12 -4.94 4.74
N VAL A 116 -1.38 -4.54 4.82
CA VAL A 116 -1.82 -3.28 5.41
C VAL A 116 -2.59 -3.60 6.67
N ASP A 117 -2.07 -3.13 7.79
CA ASP A 117 -2.67 -3.27 9.10
C ASP A 117 -3.08 -1.89 9.63
N ILE A 118 -4.29 -1.75 10.15
CA ILE A 118 -4.68 -0.55 10.90
C ILE A 118 -3.97 -0.53 12.26
N ASP A 119 -3.79 0.64 12.84
CA ASP A 119 -3.05 0.75 14.10
C ASP A 119 -3.85 0.28 15.32
N ASP A 120 -5.16 0.54 15.35
CA ASP A 120 -6.09 0.00 16.34
C ASP A 120 -6.57 -1.42 16.00
N ASN A 121 -6.86 -2.21 17.03
CA ASN A 121 -7.61 -3.47 16.84
C ASN A 121 -9.06 -3.17 16.48
N LEU A 122 -9.57 -3.85 15.46
CA LEU A 122 -10.95 -3.73 14.99
C LEU A 122 -11.66 -5.08 15.11
N SER A 123 -12.47 -5.18 16.17
CA SER A 123 -13.51 -6.21 16.32
C SER A 123 -14.86 -5.51 16.29
N TYR A 124 -15.78 -6.04 15.49
CA TYR A 124 -17.09 -5.43 15.32
C TYR A 124 -18.17 -6.46 15.00
N SER A 125 -19.40 -6.09 15.30
CA SER A 125 -20.60 -6.75 14.82
C SER A 125 -21.41 -5.79 13.97
N THR A 126 -22.06 -6.31 12.94
CA THR A 126 -22.91 -5.52 12.06
C THR A 126 -24.09 -6.31 11.52
N VAL A 127 -25.12 -5.61 11.05
CA VAL A 127 -26.29 -6.20 10.41
C VAL A 127 -26.28 -5.79 8.94
N LEU A 128 -26.14 -6.78 8.07
CA LEU A 128 -26.23 -6.56 6.64
C LEU A 128 -27.69 -6.77 6.20
N HIS A 129 -28.29 -5.73 5.64
CA HIS A 129 -29.64 -5.80 5.08
C HIS A 129 -29.55 -6.27 3.61
N GLU A 130 -29.60 -7.59 3.39
CA GLU A 130 -29.70 -8.15 2.05
C GLU A 130 -31.15 -8.55 1.79
N LEU A 131 -31.79 -7.98 0.75
CA LEU A 131 -33.13 -8.39 0.30
C LEU A 131 -34.14 -8.57 1.45
N PHE A 132 -34.12 -7.65 2.43
CA PHE A 132 -34.99 -7.61 3.62
C PHE A 132 -34.75 -8.67 4.71
N VAL A 133 -33.73 -9.53 4.61
CA VAL A 133 -33.34 -10.46 5.68
C VAL A 133 -32.12 -9.91 6.43
N PRO A 134 -32.23 -9.56 7.73
CA PRO A 134 -31.10 -9.06 8.49
C PRO A 134 -30.12 -10.19 8.80
N ASN A 135 -28.91 -10.11 8.23
CA ASN A 135 -27.83 -11.04 8.51
C ASN A 135 -26.85 -10.39 9.50
N LYS A 136 -26.87 -10.86 10.75
CA LYS A 136 -25.89 -10.41 11.76
C LYS A 136 -24.55 -11.11 11.52
N ILE A 137 -23.50 -10.32 11.38
CA ILE A 137 -22.13 -10.76 11.17
C ILE A 137 -21.29 -10.24 12.34
N THR A 138 -20.40 -11.07 12.86
CA THR A 138 -19.40 -10.68 13.84
C THR A 138 -18.02 -10.96 13.28
N CYS A 139 -17.17 -9.94 13.27
CA CYS A 139 -15.86 -9.94 12.66
C CYS A 139 -14.81 -9.55 13.70
N SER A 140 -13.87 -10.46 13.96
CA SER A 140 -12.68 -10.15 14.76
C SER A 140 -11.44 -10.41 13.90
N LYS A 141 -11.01 -9.37 13.18
CA LYS A 141 -9.85 -9.45 12.28
C LYS A 141 -8.61 -8.78 12.88
N GLY A 142 -8.70 -8.30 14.14
CA GLY A 142 -7.62 -7.62 14.83
C GLY A 142 -7.21 -6.37 14.05
N ARG A 143 -5.93 -6.29 13.67
CA ARG A 143 -5.38 -5.17 12.91
C ARG A 143 -5.39 -5.36 11.40
N LYS A 144 -5.67 -6.57 10.89
CA LYS A 144 -5.52 -6.89 9.47
C LYS A 144 -6.57 -6.17 8.64
N LEU A 145 -6.17 -5.33 7.69
CA LEU A 145 -7.08 -4.60 6.82
C LEU A 145 -7.16 -5.23 5.42
N ALA A 146 -6.05 -5.29 4.70
CA ALA A 146 -5.99 -5.87 3.37
C ALA A 146 -4.54 -6.18 2.95
N ARG A 147 -4.38 -6.92 1.86
CA ARG A 147 -3.13 -7.03 1.11
C ARG A 147 -3.25 -6.24 -0.18
N MET A 148 -2.42 -5.23 -0.35
CA MET A 148 -2.25 -4.51 -1.62
C MET A 148 -1.24 -5.24 -2.50
N TYR A 149 -1.48 -5.31 -3.80
CA TYR A 149 -0.58 -5.98 -4.72
C TYR A 149 -0.59 -5.37 -6.12
N SER A 150 0.52 -5.51 -6.84
CA SER A 150 0.57 -5.14 -8.26
C SER A 150 0.10 -6.29 -9.15
N THR A 151 -0.74 -6.01 -10.14
CA THR A 151 -1.25 -6.98 -11.10
C THR A 151 -1.61 -6.31 -12.44
N PRO A 152 -1.59 -7.03 -13.58
CA PRO A 152 -2.14 -6.53 -14.83
C PRO A 152 -3.57 -6.01 -14.69
N GLY A 153 -3.86 -4.90 -15.37
CA GLY A 153 -5.18 -4.27 -15.39
C GLY A 153 -5.36 -3.18 -14.34
N MET A 154 -4.36 -2.90 -13.50
CA MET A 154 -4.42 -1.79 -12.53
C MET A 154 -4.59 -0.41 -13.21
N TRP A 155 -4.17 -0.28 -14.48
CA TRP A 155 -4.24 0.97 -15.25
C TRP A 155 -5.40 1.06 -16.22
N SER A 156 -6.15 -0.04 -16.42
CA SER A 156 -7.17 -0.11 -17.47
C SER A 156 -8.27 0.95 -17.29
N TYR A 157 -8.56 1.35 -16.04
CA TYR A 157 -9.54 2.39 -15.72
C TYR A 157 -9.16 3.79 -16.22
N ILE A 158 -7.86 4.06 -16.42
CA ILE A 158 -7.38 5.29 -17.05
C ILE A 158 -7.27 5.07 -18.56
N ASP A 159 -6.63 3.97 -18.94
CA ASP A 159 -6.34 3.64 -20.33
C ASP A 159 -6.39 2.13 -20.53
N ALA A 160 -7.42 1.66 -21.24
CA ALA A 160 -7.62 0.24 -21.52
C ALA A 160 -6.46 -0.41 -22.30
N SER A 161 -5.65 0.38 -23.04
CA SER A 161 -4.45 -0.15 -23.71
C SER A 161 -3.37 -0.61 -22.73
N ARG A 162 -3.42 -0.13 -21.48
CA ARG A 162 -2.51 -0.49 -20.38
C ARG A 162 -3.03 -1.66 -19.55
N SER A 163 -3.89 -2.52 -20.11
CA SER A 163 -4.45 -3.68 -19.38
C SER A 163 -3.41 -4.72 -18.97
N GLN A 164 -2.22 -4.72 -19.58
CA GLN A 164 -1.14 -5.66 -19.24
C GLN A 164 -0.13 -5.05 -18.24
N ASP A 165 -0.22 -3.74 -18.00
CA ASP A 165 0.71 -3.04 -17.12
C ASP A 165 0.43 -3.41 -15.67
N SER A 166 1.47 -3.85 -14.98
CA SER A 166 1.48 -4.14 -13.53
C SER A 166 2.50 -3.29 -12.78
N SER A 167 3.19 -2.36 -13.46
CA SER A 167 4.19 -1.50 -12.86
C SER A 167 3.65 -0.11 -12.58
N VAL A 168 4.26 0.56 -11.62
CA VAL A 168 3.96 1.94 -11.28
C VAL A 168 5.17 2.80 -11.56
N THR A 169 4.98 3.93 -12.22
CA THR A 169 6.04 4.87 -12.51
C THR A 169 5.80 6.19 -11.78
N VAL A 170 6.77 6.61 -10.98
CA VAL A 170 6.78 7.89 -10.27
C VAL A 170 7.86 8.78 -10.88
N PRO A 171 7.52 9.99 -11.36
CA PRO A 171 8.47 10.87 -12.01
C PRO A 171 9.68 11.19 -11.13
N ALA A 172 10.80 11.55 -11.78
CA ALA A 172 11.98 12.02 -11.09
C ALA A 172 11.69 13.31 -10.29
N ALA A 173 12.33 13.45 -9.13
CA ALA A 173 12.33 14.70 -8.39
C ALA A 173 12.98 15.80 -9.25
N HIS A 174 12.21 16.85 -9.57
CA HIS A 174 12.70 17.95 -10.39
C HIS A 174 13.83 18.71 -9.69
N PRO A 175 14.91 19.09 -10.40
CA PRO A 175 15.90 20.01 -9.86
C PRO A 175 15.26 21.40 -9.71
N GLY A 176 14.72 21.67 -8.52
CA GLY A 176 14.25 22.99 -8.11
C GLY A 176 15.39 23.87 -7.60
N GLU A 177 15.08 25.10 -7.25
CA GLU A 177 16.04 26.07 -6.70
C GLU A 177 16.75 25.56 -5.42
N PRO A 178 17.98 26.04 -5.13
CA PRO A 178 18.74 25.66 -3.94
C PRO A 178 17.92 25.89 -2.66
N GLY A 179 17.69 24.83 -1.88
CA GLY A 179 16.95 24.88 -0.61
C GLY A 179 15.56 24.24 -0.63
N SER A 180 15.03 23.91 -1.82
CA SER A 180 13.84 23.05 -1.92
C SER A 180 14.21 21.58 -1.71
N LYS A 181 13.53 20.86 -0.80
CA LYS A 181 13.62 19.39 -0.77
C LYS A 181 12.98 18.88 -2.07
N HIS A 182 13.78 18.46 -3.05
CA HIS A 182 13.29 17.97 -4.34
C HIS A 182 12.38 16.75 -4.13
N LYS A 183 11.11 16.87 -4.48
CA LYS A 183 10.10 15.81 -4.36
C LYS A 183 9.25 15.76 -5.61
N ALA A 184 9.01 14.57 -6.13
CA ALA A 184 7.97 14.29 -7.10
C ALA A 184 6.95 13.35 -6.48
N PHE A 185 5.70 13.48 -6.91
CA PHE A 185 4.61 12.64 -6.42
C PHE A 185 3.97 11.89 -7.58
N GLY A 186 3.56 10.65 -7.32
CA GLY A 186 2.74 9.84 -8.22
C GLY A 186 1.53 9.32 -7.47
N SER A 187 0.37 9.30 -8.13
CA SER A 187 -0.84 8.68 -7.61
C SER A 187 -1.32 7.60 -8.55
N PHE A 188 -1.67 6.43 -8.03
CA PHE A 188 -2.08 5.30 -8.85
C PHE A 188 -3.01 4.36 -8.08
N PHE A 189 -3.85 3.64 -8.81
CA PHE A 189 -4.66 2.59 -8.23
C PHE A 189 -3.80 1.36 -7.92
N ILE A 190 -3.94 0.81 -6.72
CA ILE A 190 -3.39 -0.49 -6.37
C ILE A 190 -4.52 -1.42 -5.92
N PRO A 191 -4.69 -2.60 -6.54
CA PRO A 191 -5.69 -3.55 -6.10
C PRO A 191 -5.34 -4.11 -4.72
N ALA A 192 -6.38 -4.51 -4.01
CA ALA A 192 -6.30 -5.08 -2.69
C ALA A 192 -7.27 -6.26 -2.53
N GLY A 193 -6.87 -7.22 -1.71
CA GLY A 193 -7.68 -8.38 -1.36
C GLY A 193 -7.38 -8.85 0.06
N PRO A 194 -8.00 -9.96 0.51
CA PRO A 194 -7.76 -10.49 1.84
C PRO A 194 -6.29 -10.85 2.06
N GLN A 195 -5.75 -10.48 3.21
CA GLN A 195 -4.45 -10.99 3.65
C GLN A 195 -4.52 -12.51 3.93
N PRO A 196 -3.39 -13.23 3.94
CA PRO A 196 -3.34 -14.62 4.38
C PRO A 196 -3.96 -14.80 5.77
N GLY A 197 -4.89 -15.76 5.86
CA GLY A 197 -5.64 -16.05 7.08
C GLY A 197 -6.61 -14.95 7.51
N GLN A 198 -6.87 -13.93 6.69
CA GLN A 198 -7.90 -12.94 6.96
C GLN A 198 -9.28 -13.46 6.55
N SER A 199 -9.36 -14.27 5.49
CA SER A 199 -10.65 -14.78 5.04
C SER A 199 -11.21 -15.87 5.97
N ASP A 200 -12.50 -15.82 6.25
CA ASP A 200 -13.25 -16.88 6.97
C ASP A 200 -14.16 -17.71 6.06
N GLY A 201 -14.21 -17.38 4.76
CA GLY A 201 -14.98 -18.09 3.74
C GLY A 201 -16.51 -17.95 3.85
N LYS A 202 -17.03 -17.14 4.80
CA LYS A 202 -18.47 -16.90 4.97
C LYS A 202 -18.90 -15.70 4.13
N HIS A 203 -19.57 -15.97 3.02
CA HIS A 203 -20.08 -14.92 2.14
C HIS A 203 -21.44 -14.41 2.65
N CYS A 204 -21.65 -13.09 2.65
CA CYS A 204 -22.97 -12.51 2.97
C CYS A 204 -23.79 -12.36 1.73
N ILE A 205 -23.13 -12.04 0.62
CA ILE A 205 -23.76 -11.86 -0.68
C ILE A 205 -23.41 -13.11 -1.50
N ALA A 206 -24.29 -13.53 -2.41
CA ALA A 206 -24.00 -14.65 -3.30
C ALA A 206 -22.60 -14.53 -3.93
N LYS A 207 -21.81 -15.62 -3.92
CA LYS A 207 -20.40 -15.63 -4.41
C LYS A 207 -20.22 -15.10 -5.83
N GLY A 208 -21.29 -15.18 -6.64
CA GLY A 208 -21.32 -14.63 -7.99
C GLY A 208 -21.45 -13.11 -8.06
N ILE A 209 -21.59 -12.41 -6.92
CA ILE A 209 -21.75 -10.95 -6.83
C ILE A 209 -20.54 -10.34 -6.14
N ASP A 210 -20.15 -10.87 -4.98
CA ASP A 210 -18.94 -10.47 -4.26
C ASP A 210 -18.06 -11.72 -4.02
N PRO A 211 -16.82 -11.75 -4.52
CA PRO A 211 -15.93 -12.89 -4.29
C PRO A 211 -15.42 -12.96 -2.83
N PHE A 212 -15.55 -11.89 -2.06
CA PHE A 212 -15.02 -11.82 -0.70
C PHE A 212 -16.02 -12.30 0.35
N ASP A 213 -15.49 -12.61 1.54
CA ASP A 213 -16.33 -12.90 2.70
C ASP A 213 -16.84 -11.62 3.35
N CYS A 214 -17.80 -11.77 4.25
CA CYS A 214 -18.43 -10.64 4.90
C CYS A 214 -17.50 -9.71 5.63
N CYS A 215 -16.56 -10.28 6.35
CA CYS A 215 -15.70 -9.49 7.17
C CYS A 215 -14.75 -8.67 6.32
N PHE A 216 -14.24 -9.21 5.22
CA PHE A 216 -13.45 -8.42 4.30
C PHE A 216 -14.29 -7.37 3.56
N THR A 217 -15.48 -7.72 3.08
CA THR A 217 -16.38 -6.76 2.39
C THR A 217 -16.73 -5.56 3.28
N THR A 218 -16.93 -5.78 4.57
CA THR A 218 -17.39 -4.74 5.51
C THR A 218 -16.26 -4.05 6.29
N ILE A 219 -15.02 -4.55 6.25
CA ILE A 219 -13.92 -4.03 7.10
C ILE A 219 -13.57 -2.57 6.80
N MET A 220 -13.61 -2.14 5.54
CA MET A 220 -13.26 -0.78 5.17
C MET A 220 -14.28 0.22 5.72
N SER A 221 -15.57 -0.10 5.60
CA SER A 221 -16.65 0.70 6.19
C SER A 221 -16.63 0.66 7.71
N ALA A 222 -16.37 -0.51 8.31
CA ALA A 222 -16.21 -0.65 9.75
C ALA A 222 -15.05 0.20 10.28
N ALA A 223 -13.90 0.20 9.60
CA ALA A 223 -12.75 1.03 9.94
C ALA A 223 -13.06 2.52 9.78
N ALA A 224 -13.64 2.93 8.65
CA ALA A 224 -14.04 4.31 8.41
C ALA A 224 -14.97 4.82 9.52
N CYS A 225 -16.02 4.08 9.86
CA CYS A 225 -16.94 4.43 10.93
C CYS A 225 -16.31 4.43 12.33
N PHE A 226 -15.36 3.53 12.61
CA PHE A 226 -14.66 3.46 13.88
C PHE A 226 -13.82 4.72 14.12
N TYR A 227 -13.04 5.14 13.13
CA TYR A 227 -12.20 6.33 13.22
C TYR A 227 -13.00 7.63 13.08
N ARG A 228 -14.12 7.63 12.35
CA ARG A 228 -15.07 8.75 12.33
C ARG A 228 -15.64 9.06 13.71
N LYS A 229 -15.94 8.03 14.52
CA LYS A 229 -16.36 8.20 15.93
C LYS A 229 -15.28 8.85 16.82
N LYS A 230 -14.03 8.92 16.34
CA LYS A 230 -12.89 9.60 16.98
C LYS A 230 -12.57 10.95 16.32
N ASP A 231 -13.48 11.51 15.50
CA ASP A 231 -13.30 12.75 14.75
C ASP A 231 -12.14 12.72 13.73
N LEU A 232 -11.80 11.54 13.20
CA LEU A 232 -10.75 11.36 12.20
C LEU A 232 -11.33 11.01 10.82
N SER A 233 -10.94 11.76 9.79
CA SER A 233 -11.30 11.52 8.37
C SER A 233 -10.35 10.56 7.63
N PHE A 234 -9.50 9.87 8.40
CA PHE A 234 -8.58 8.86 7.92
C PHE A 234 -8.37 7.84 9.04
N PHE A 235 -7.81 6.69 8.70
CA PHE A 235 -7.28 5.78 9.70
C PHE A 235 -5.79 5.53 9.48
N PRO A 236 -4.97 5.61 10.55
CA PRO A 236 -3.55 5.35 10.48
C PRO A 236 -3.31 3.86 10.29
N SER A 237 -2.32 3.55 9.46
CA SER A 237 -1.98 2.18 9.09
C SER A 237 -0.48 1.96 9.03
N THR A 238 -0.12 0.69 9.12
CA THR A 238 1.22 0.18 8.90
C THR A 238 1.22 -0.72 7.67
N LEU A 239 2.11 -0.45 6.73
CA LEU A 239 2.36 -1.27 5.55
C LEU A 239 3.62 -2.11 5.76
N THR A 240 3.51 -3.41 5.49
CA THR A 240 4.63 -4.36 5.56
C THR A 240 4.63 -5.25 4.34
N GLY A 241 5.75 -5.31 3.62
CA GLY A 241 5.87 -6.30 2.56
C GLY A 241 6.95 -5.98 1.53
N ASN A 242 6.84 -6.60 0.37
CA ASN A 242 7.89 -6.60 -0.65
C ASN A 242 7.54 -5.67 -1.81
N VAL A 243 8.57 -5.09 -2.41
CA VAL A 243 8.49 -4.35 -3.65
C VAL A 243 9.82 -4.44 -4.38
N THR A 244 9.77 -4.51 -5.71
CA THR A 244 10.93 -4.34 -6.58
C THR A 244 10.99 -2.89 -7.03
N LEU A 245 12.08 -2.20 -6.70
CA LEU A 245 12.34 -0.82 -7.13
C LEU A 245 13.29 -0.84 -8.34
N VAL A 246 12.93 -0.10 -9.38
CA VAL A 246 13.72 0.10 -10.59
C VAL A 246 13.99 1.59 -10.74
N VAL A 247 15.28 1.96 -10.78
CA VAL A 247 15.75 3.34 -10.89
C VAL A 247 16.82 3.39 -11.97
N GLY A 248 16.47 3.86 -13.17
CA GLY A 248 17.33 3.75 -14.35
C GLY A 248 17.70 2.29 -14.64
N GLY A 249 18.99 1.95 -14.64
CA GLY A 249 19.47 0.57 -14.79
C GLY A 249 19.57 -0.24 -13.50
N PHE A 250 19.18 0.32 -12.35
CA PHE A 250 19.31 -0.31 -11.04
C PHE A 250 17.97 -0.92 -10.61
N THR A 251 17.92 -2.25 -10.51
CA THR A 251 16.74 -3.00 -10.03
C THR A 251 17.05 -3.66 -8.68
N ILE A 252 16.17 -3.54 -7.69
CA ILE A 252 16.35 -4.21 -6.40
C ILE A 252 15.01 -4.64 -5.78
N ALA A 253 14.92 -5.90 -5.37
CA ALA A 253 13.84 -6.37 -4.52
C ALA A 253 14.14 -5.98 -3.07
N THR A 254 13.18 -5.37 -2.38
CA THR A 254 13.34 -4.94 -0.99
C THR A 254 12.07 -5.17 -0.18
N LYS A 255 12.23 -5.15 1.14
CA LYS A 255 11.13 -5.22 2.10
C LYS A 255 10.96 -3.85 2.76
N VAL A 256 9.74 -3.34 2.71
CA VAL A 256 9.35 -2.05 3.31
C VAL A 256 8.48 -2.32 4.54
N VAL A 257 8.72 -1.56 5.60
CA VAL A 257 7.90 -1.54 6.83
C VAL A 257 7.68 -0.10 7.26
N GLN A 258 6.57 0.48 6.82
CA GLN A 258 6.24 1.89 7.01
C GLN A 258 5.00 2.05 7.88
N SER A 259 5.13 2.78 9.00
CA SER A 259 4.04 3.05 9.94
C SER A 259 3.51 4.47 9.77
N GLY A 260 2.27 4.69 10.21
CA GLY A 260 1.64 6.01 10.20
C GLY A 260 1.21 6.47 8.81
N VAL A 261 0.94 5.53 7.88
CA VAL A 261 0.41 5.88 6.56
C VAL A 261 -1.08 6.14 6.68
N PRO A 262 -1.56 7.37 6.39
CA PRO A 262 -2.96 7.70 6.50
C PRO A 262 -3.73 7.10 5.33
N ILE A 263 -4.78 6.35 5.65
CA ILE A 263 -5.79 5.90 4.68
C ILE A 263 -7.00 6.80 4.83
N THR A 264 -7.14 7.73 3.89
CA THR A 264 -8.30 8.62 3.78
C THR A 264 -9.44 7.90 3.08
N TYR A 265 -10.67 8.26 3.40
CA TYR A 265 -11.86 7.63 2.84
C TYR A 265 -12.92 8.68 2.47
N SER A 266 -13.70 8.42 1.44
CA SER A 266 -14.89 9.23 1.13
C SER A 266 -16.09 8.82 1.97
N GLU A 267 -17.05 9.73 2.10
CA GLU A 267 -18.28 9.54 2.91
C GLU A 267 -19.08 8.30 2.52
N ASP A 268 -19.11 7.97 1.23
CA ASP A 268 -19.76 6.77 0.68
C ASP A 268 -19.09 5.44 1.06
N VAL A 269 -17.88 5.46 1.60
CA VAL A 269 -17.25 4.27 2.19
C VAL A 269 -17.76 4.06 3.61
N ALA A 270 -17.97 5.14 4.37
CA ALA A 270 -18.58 5.07 5.70
C ALA A 270 -20.07 4.70 5.62
N GLU A 271 -20.75 5.11 4.55
CA GLU A 271 -22.11 4.72 4.20
C GLU A 271 -22.09 3.68 3.07
N LEU A 272 -21.73 2.42 3.39
CA LEU A 272 -21.63 1.34 2.41
C LEU A 272 -22.92 1.23 1.57
N LYS A 273 -22.86 1.67 0.31
CA LYS A 273 -23.97 1.62 -0.64
C LYS A 273 -23.58 0.79 -1.86
N ILE A 274 -23.87 -0.50 -1.83
CA ILE A 274 -23.60 -1.45 -2.92
C ILE A 274 -24.92 -2.10 -3.36
N GLY A 275 -25.55 -1.52 -4.39
CA GLY A 275 -26.83 -2.04 -4.91
C GLY A 275 -27.92 -2.02 -3.84
N PRO A 276 -28.58 -3.16 -3.55
CA PRO A 276 -29.60 -3.24 -2.51
C PRO A 276 -29.00 -3.29 -1.09
N VAL A 277 -27.68 -3.47 -0.95
CA VAL A 277 -27.00 -3.52 0.33
C VAL A 277 -26.66 -2.11 0.78
N HIS A 278 -27.21 -1.73 1.93
CA HIS A 278 -26.94 -0.45 2.57
C HIS A 278 -26.48 -0.68 4.02
N MET A 279 -25.41 0.00 4.42
CA MET A 279 -24.98 0.08 5.82
C MET A 279 -24.53 1.50 6.15
N SER A 280 -24.67 1.86 7.41
CA SER A 280 -24.32 3.14 8.00
C SER A 280 -23.51 2.94 9.27
N CYS A 281 -22.87 4.00 9.77
CA CYS A 281 -22.08 3.90 10.99
C CYS A 281 -22.88 3.53 12.26
N SER A 282 -24.21 3.68 12.26
CA SER A 282 -25.07 3.19 13.34
C SER A 282 -25.27 1.68 13.33
N ASP A 283 -24.99 1.01 12.20
CA ASP A 283 -25.13 -0.44 12.06
C ASP A 283 -23.92 -1.22 12.58
N PHE A 284 -22.88 -0.51 13.05
CA PHE A 284 -21.66 -1.10 13.61
C PHE A 284 -21.58 -0.93 15.12
N THR A 285 -21.47 -2.08 15.80
CA THR A 285 -21.08 -2.17 17.21
C THR A 285 -19.63 -2.63 17.29
N TYR A 286 -18.80 -1.94 18.07
CA TYR A 286 -17.38 -2.27 18.26
C TYR A 286 -17.18 -2.87 19.65
N ASP A 287 -16.31 -3.87 19.74
CA ASP A 287 -15.97 -4.59 20.97
C ASP A 287 -14.64 -4.11 21.57
#